data_AF-A0A7C1E9I3-F1
#
_entry.id   AF-A0A7C1E9I3-F1
#
_cell.length_a   1.000
_cell.length_b   1.000
_cell.length_c   1.000
_cell.angle_alpha   90.00
_cell.angle_beta   90.00
_cell.angle_gamma   90.00
#
_symmetry.space_group_name_H-M   'P 1'
#
loop_
_entity.id
_entity.type
_entity.pdbx_description
1 polymer ?
#
loop_
_entity_poly.entity_id
_entity_poly.type
_entity_poly.pdbx_seq_one_letter_code
_entity_poly.pdbx_strand_id
1 'polypeptide(L)'
;MNSYFQNQLVKEILNKYRVIWGLRHALSLMEWDMETYMPREGVNERGVAIAELSLLARKYLLDEKFVELVDKASQIDGLNEYEKGVIRVLKREIEWNRKIPENVIYELAKIRPASHEAWVEAKKKDNFEIFKPYLEKIVELTRKISESVGYEEPPYDPLLDHYEEGLTTRKAEALFDLLKGRLRMLIDKIAVNGVYPSHHRFEDMQYDEAEARQLVTHILNLLNYPSGRGRVDIAPHPFTIELSRKDVRITVRYEGKDIKKAMYSAIHEFGHALYELQVDENLEFTPIAGGVSLGIHESQSRFWENIVGRSYGFIKLIYSDFTR
;
A
#
# COMPACT_ATOMS: atom_id res chain seq x y z
N MET A 1 -3.63 -7.79 30.43
CA MET A 1 -3.58 -9.04 29.63
C MET A 1 -4.48 -8.81 28.44
N ASN A 2 -3.94 -8.94 27.22
CA ASN A 2 -4.72 -8.76 25.99
C ASN A 2 -5.84 -9.82 25.96
N SER A 3 -7.10 -9.37 26.04
CA SER A 3 -8.27 -10.25 26.18
C SER A 3 -8.62 -11.03 24.91
N TYR A 4 -8.05 -10.66 23.76
CA TYR A 4 -8.39 -11.22 22.46
C TYR A 4 -7.76 -12.59 22.20
N PHE A 5 -6.56 -12.84 22.71
CA PHE A 5 -5.86 -14.11 22.49
C PHE A 5 -5.80 -14.88 23.81
N GLN A 6 -6.58 -15.95 23.90
CA GLN A 6 -6.79 -16.71 25.12
C GLN A 6 -6.18 -18.11 25.00
N ASN A 7 -6.39 -18.74 23.85
CA ASN A 7 -5.89 -20.07 23.52
C ASN A 7 -4.36 -20.11 23.55
N GLN A 8 -3.81 -21.11 24.22
CA GLN A 8 -2.36 -21.23 24.43
C GLN A 8 -1.60 -21.48 23.13
N LEU A 9 -2.20 -22.24 22.21
CA LEU A 9 -1.58 -22.53 20.91
C LEU A 9 -1.51 -21.27 20.05
N VAL A 10 -2.57 -20.45 20.04
CA VAL A 10 -2.57 -19.17 19.33
C VAL A 10 -1.53 -18.20 19.93
N LYS A 11 -1.39 -18.16 21.27
CA LYS A 11 -0.33 -17.37 21.91
C LYS A 11 1.06 -17.82 21.50
N GLU A 12 1.28 -19.14 21.38
CA GLU A 12 2.56 -19.67 20.90
C GLU A 12 2.84 -19.26 19.45
N ILE A 13 1.84 -19.37 18.56
CA ILE A 13 1.92 -18.90 17.17
C ILE A 13 2.31 -17.42 17.14
N LEU A 14 1.60 -16.57 17.89
CA LEU A 14 1.88 -15.12 17.91
C LEU A 14 3.29 -14.81 18.45
N ASN A 15 3.76 -15.53 19.46
CA ASN A 15 5.13 -15.36 19.97
C ASN A 15 6.18 -15.69 18.90
N LYS A 16 5.98 -16.74 18.10
CA LYS A 16 6.88 -17.08 16.98
C LYS A 16 6.74 -16.10 15.82
N TYR A 17 5.52 -15.65 15.53
CA TYR A 17 5.23 -14.68 14.47
C TYR A 17 5.92 -13.34 14.68
N ARG A 18 6.24 -12.94 15.92
CA ARG A 18 6.99 -11.70 16.21
C ARG A 18 8.32 -11.59 15.45
N VAL A 19 8.99 -12.71 15.17
CA VAL A 19 10.21 -12.69 14.35
C VAL A 19 9.90 -12.31 12.90
N ILE A 20 8.83 -12.88 12.34
CA ILE A 20 8.35 -12.55 10.99
C ILE A 20 7.91 -11.09 10.93
N TRP A 21 7.14 -10.62 11.91
CA TRP A 21 6.74 -9.22 12.04
C TRP A 21 7.96 -8.29 12.10
N GLY A 22 8.97 -8.61 12.91
CA GLY A 22 10.17 -7.78 13.05
C GLY A 22 10.98 -7.67 11.75
N LEU A 23 11.08 -8.76 10.99
CA LEU A 23 11.71 -8.76 9.67
C LEU A 23 10.92 -7.91 8.67
N ARG A 24 9.58 -8.03 8.67
CA ARG A 24 8.70 -7.22 7.82
C ARG A 24 8.74 -5.74 8.18
N HIS A 25 8.79 -5.40 9.46
CA HIS A 25 8.99 -4.02 9.94
C HIS A 25 10.30 -3.42 9.37
N ALA A 26 11.40 -4.18 9.42
CA ALA A 26 12.67 -3.73 8.86
C ALA A 26 12.60 -3.56 7.33
N LEU A 27 11.91 -4.47 6.62
CA LEU A 27 11.67 -4.37 5.18
C LEU A 27 10.86 -3.10 4.83
N SER A 28 9.79 -2.80 5.58
CA SER A 28 9.02 -1.57 5.37
C SER A 28 9.88 -0.32 5.56
N LEU A 29 10.75 -0.29 6.57
CA LEU A 29 11.67 0.85 6.75
C LEU A 29 12.67 0.98 5.59
N MET A 30 13.17 -0.14 5.06
CA MET A 30 14.04 -0.15 3.88
C MET A 30 13.32 0.35 2.63
N GLU A 31 12.04 0.05 2.46
CA GLU A 31 11.20 0.55 1.37
C GLU A 31 10.95 2.05 1.50
N TRP A 32 10.62 2.53 2.70
CA TRP A 32 10.48 3.96 2.96
C TRP A 32 11.78 4.72 2.63
N ASP A 33 12.92 4.24 3.12
CA ASP A 33 14.21 4.89 2.91
C ASP A 33 14.62 4.90 1.42
N MET A 34 14.31 3.83 0.69
CA MET A 34 14.58 3.71 -0.75
C MET A 34 13.91 4.85 -1.54
N GLU A 35 12.70 5.23 -1.18
CA GLU A 35 11.91 6.25 -1.89
C GLU A 35 12.21 7.69 -1.42
N THR A 36 12.94 7.87 -0.31
CA THR A 36 13.05 9.17 0.37
C THR A 36 14.50 9.64 0.59
N TYR A 37 15.38 8.80 1.14
CA TYR A 37 16.73 9.23 1.58
C TYR A 37 17.88 8.42 0.99
N MET A 38 17.62 7.25 0.41
CA MET A 38 18.66 6.37 -0.09
C MET A 38 19.46 7.05 -1.22
N PRO A 39 20.81 7.11 -1.13
CA PRO A 39 21.63 7.51 -2.26
C PRO A 39 21.46 6.54 -3.44
N ARG A 40 21.37 7.07 -4.66
CA ARG A 40 21.08 6.27 -5.87
C ARG A 40 22.02 5.09 -6.11
N GLU A 41 23.30 5.26 -5.78
CA GLU A 41 24.31 4.21 -5.96
C GLU A 41 24.11 3.00 -5.03
N GLY A 42 23.34 3.13 -3.94
CA GLY A 42 23.07 2.06 -2.98
C GLY A 42 21.97 1.07 -3.42
N VAL A 43 21.43 1.22 -4.63
CA VAL A 43 20.28 0.45 -5.13
C VAL A 43 20.53 -1.06 -5.19
N ASN A 44 21.76 -1.48 -5.52
CA ASN A 44 22.11 -2.90 -5.67
C ASN A 44 22.21 -3.59 -4.31
N GLU A 45 22.92 -2.98 -3.36
CA GLU A 45 23.06 -3.46 -1.99
C GLU A 45 21.71 -3.49 -1.28
N ARG A 46 20.87 -2.46 -1.48
CA ARG A 46 19.49 -2.43 -0.99
C ARG A 46 18.68 -3.60 -1.53
N GLY A 47 18.78 -3.88 -2.83
CA GLY A 47 18.10 -5.01 -3.46
C GLY A 47 18.51 -6.36 -2.89
N VAL A 48 19.81 -6.57 -2.66
CA VAL A 48 20.30 -7.81 -2.03
C VAL A 48 19.78 -7.93 -0.59
N ALA A 49 19.86 -6.86 0.21
CA ALA A 49 19.39 -6.88 1.59
C ALA A 49 17.87 -7.19 1.70
N ILE A 50 17.05 -6.55 0.85
CA ILE A 50 15.60 -6.80 0.79
C ILE A 50 15.34 -8.26 0.41
N ALA A 51 16.06 -8.80 -0.58
CA ALA A 51 15.88 -10.18 -1.04
C ALA A 51 16.21 -11.19 0.07
N GLU A 52 17.37 -11.05 0.72
CA GLU A 52 17.79 -11.95 1.81
C GLU A 52 16.84 -11.90 3.01
N LEU A 53 16.43 -10.71 3.44
CA LEU A 53 15.48 -10.56 4.55
C LEU A 53 14.08 -11.09 4.22
N SER A 54 13.65 -10.96 2.96
CA SER A 54 12.38 -11.54 2.48
C SER A 54 12.43 -13.07 2.52
N LEU A 55 13.53 -13.67 2.08
CA LEU A 55 13.73 -15.13 2.16
C LEU A 55 13.83 -15.61 3.61
N LEU A 56 14.46 -14.83 4.49
CA LEU A 56 14.53 -15.15 5.91
C LEU A 56 13.14 -15.12 6.57
N ALA A 57 12.33 -14.10 6.29
CA ALA A 57 10.96 -14.00 6.79
C ALA A 57 10.11 -15.19 6.29
N ARG A 58 10.25 -15.54 5.01
CA ARG A 58 9.63 -16.74 4.41
C ARG A 58 10.08 -18.02 5.11
N LYS A 59 11.38 -18.18 5.40
CA LYS A 59 11.92 -19.35 6.09
C LYS A 59 11.26 -19.55 7.46
N TYR A 60 11.04 -18.48 8.22
CA TYR A 60 10.33 -18.55 9.50
C TYR A 60 8.83 -18.86 9.31
N LEU A 61 8.19 -18.29 8.30
CA LEU A 61 6.78 -18.56 7.98
C LEU A 61 6.54 -20.02 7.58
N LEU A 62 7.50 -20.62 6.88
CA LEU A 62 7.43 -22.00 6.38
C LEU A 62 8.16 -23.02 7.26
N ASP A 63 8.69 -22.60 8.42
CA ASP A 63 9.29 -23.51 9.38
C ASP A 63 8.30 -24.61 9.77
N GLU A 64 8.72 -25.87 9.71
CA GLU A 64 7.85 -27.03 9.91
C GLU A 64 7.10 -26.96 11.25
N LYS A 65 7.77 -26.50 12.32
CA LYS A 65 7.15 -26.37 13.63
C LYS A 65 6.15 -25.22 13.65
N PHE A 66 6.44 -24.10 13.01
CA PHE A 66 5.48 -22.99 12.91
C PHE A 66 4.21 -23.39 12.15
N VAL A 67 4.39 -24.06 11.01
CA VAL A 67 3.32 -24.63 10.20
C VAL A 67 2.46 -25.60 11.01
N GLU A 68 3.09 -26.55 11.72
CA GLU A 68 2.38 -27.56 12.50
C GLU A 68 1.51 -26.92 13.59
N LEU A 69 1.97 -25.82 14.21
CA LEU A 69 1.18 -25.07 15.19
C LEU A 69 -0.05 -24.44 14.55
N VAL A 70 0.08 -23.80 13.39
CA VAL A 70 -1.03 -23.19 12.65
C VAL A 70 -2.05 -24.26 12.23
N ASP A 71 -1.57 -25.40 11.72
CA ASP A 71 -2.42 -26.51 11.31
C ASP A 71 -3.17 -27.11 12.51
N LYS A 72 -2.49 -27.36 13.64
CA LYS A 72 -3.15 -27.82 14.89
C LYS A 72 -4.19 -26.82 15.38
N ALA A 73 -3.88 -25.52 15.38
CA ALA A 73 -4.81 -24.48 15.83
C ALA A 73 -6.04 -24.39 14.92
N SER A 74 -5.89 -24.68 13.62
CA SER A 74 -7.01 -24.70 12.68
C SER A 74 -8.05 -25.79 12.96
N GLN A 75 -7.70 -26.81 13.75
CA GLN A 75 -8.60 -27.91 14.13
C GLN A 75 -9.26 -27.70 15.51
N ILE A 76 -8.99 -26.58 16.19
CA ILE A 76 -9.56 -26.30 17.50
C ILE A 76 -10.96 -25.69 17.35
N ASP A 77 -11.96 -26.37 17.92
CA ASP A 77 -13.30 -25.82 18.11
C ASP A 77 -13.31 -24.75 19.21
N GLY A 78 -14.19 -23.75 19.07
CA GLY A 78 -14.42 -22.74 20.11
C GLY A 78 -13.41 -21.58 20.15
N LEU A 79 -12.50 -21.45 19.17
CA LEU A 79 -11.70 -20.23 19.00
C LEU A 79 -12.60 -19.00 18.82
N ASN A 80 -12.18 -17.86 19.39
CA ASN A 80 -12.88 -16.60 19.17
C ASN A 80 -12.56 -16.00 17.77
N GLU A 81 -13.21 -14.89 17.40
CA GLU A 81 -13.07 -14.30 16.06
C GLU A 81 -11.66 -13.79 15.74
N TYR A 82 -10.95 -13.24 16.72
CA TYR A 82 -9.57 -12.77 16.55
C TYR A 82 -8.61 -13.94 16.31
N GLU A 83 -8.75 -14.99 17.12
CA GLU A 83 -7.96 -16.22 16.98
C GLU A 83 -8.22 -16.90 15.63
N LYS A 84 -9.48 -17.01 15.21
CA LYS A 84 -9.84 -17.50 13.87
C LYS A 84 -9.26 -16.63 12.76
N GLY A 85 -9.25 -15.31 12.94
CA GLY A 85 -8.62 -14.36 12.02
C GLY A 85 -7.13 -14.63 11.84
N VAL A 86 -6.39 -14.82 12.95
CA VAL A 86 -4.96 -15.16 12.92
C VAL A 86 -4.72 -16.43 12.10
N ILE A 87 -5.51 -17.49 12.33
CA ILE A 87 -5.34 -18.74 11.60
C ILE A 87 -5.70 -18.58 10.12
N ARG A 88 -6.79 -17.88 9.79
CA ARG A 88 -7.19 -17.62 8.39
C ARG A 88 -6.06 -16.92 7.61
N VAL A 89 -5.54 -15.82 8.16
CA VAL A 89 -4.49 -15.04 7.49
C VAL A 89 -3.21 -15.86 7.33
N LEU A 90 -2.74 -16.51 8.41
CA LEU A 90 -1.50 -17.29 8.35
C LEU A 90 -1.61 -18.49 7.40
N LYS A 91 -2.74 -19.20 7.36
CA LYS A 91 -2.93 -20.30 6.41
C LYS A 91 -2.83 -19.81 4.97
N ARG A 92 -3.50 -18.71 4.65
CA ARG A 92 -3.42 -18.09 3.32
C ARG A 92 -1.99 -17.68 2.97
N GLU A 93 -1.28 -17.03 3.88
CA GLU A 93 0.12 -16.65 3.67
C GLU A 93 1.05 -17.86 3.46
N ILE A 94 0.87 -18.91 4.27
CA ILE A 94 1.65 -20.15 4.18
C ILE A 94 1.40 -20.84 2.84
N GLU A 95 0.14 -20.99 2.44
CA GLU A 95 -0.24 -21.61 1.17
C GLU A 95 0.33 -20.86 -0.02
N TRP A 96 0.20 -19.53 -0.03
CA TRP A 96 0.79 -18.67 -1.06
C TRP A 96 2.30 -18.86 -1.14
N ASN A 97 2.98 -18.78 0.01
CA ASN A 97 4.43 -18.87 0.05
C ASN A 97 4.90 -20.26 -0.39
N ARG A 98 4.36 -21.37 0.14
CA ARG A 98 4.82 -22.73 -0.22
C ARG A 98 4.87 -22.98 -1.72
N LYS A 99 3.92 -22.42 -2.47
CA LYS A 99 3.79 -22.65 -3.90
C LYS A 99 4.87 -21.96 -4.74
N ILE A 100 5.36 -20.80 -4.31
CA ILE A 100 6.27 -19.98 -5.13
C ILE A 100 7.73 -20.41 -4.92
N PRO A 101 8.50 -20.65 -6.00
CA PRO A 101 9.93 -20.96 -5.92
C PRO A 101 10.74 -19.83 -5.27
N GLU A 102 11.71 -20.21 -4.43
CA GLU A 102 12.56 -19.27 -3.68
C GLU A 102 13.33 -18.31 -4.60
N ASN A 103 13.86 -18.83 -5.71
CA ASN A 103 14.61 -18.02 -6.68
C ASN A 103 13.75 -16.95 -7.36
N VAL A 104 12.45 -17.21 -7.57
CA VAL A 104 11.53 -16.23 -8.16
C VAL A 104 11.31 -15.06 -7.18
N ILE A 105 11.13 -15.35 -5.90
CA ILE A 105 10.99 -14.33 -4.85
C ILE A 105 12.28 -13.52 -4.73
N TYR A 106 13.43 -14.19 -4.71
CA TYR A 106 14.73 -13.54 -4.62
C TYR A 106 14.98 -12.59 -5.81
N GLU A 107 14.79 -13.07 -7.04
CA GLU A 107 14.99 -12.27 -8.25
C GLU A 107 14.06 -11.06 -8.29
N LEU A 108 12.78 -11.24 -7.92
CA LEU A 108 11.80 -10.15 -7.91
C LEU A 108 12.12 -9.10 -6.84
N ALA A 109 12.48 -9.55 -5.63
CA ALA A 109 12.88 -8.65 -4.54
C ALA A 109 14.15 -7.87 -4.88
N LYS A 110 15.14 -8.54 -5.50
CA LYS A 110 16.42 -7.94 -5.88
C LYS A 110 16.29 -6.92 -7.01
N ILE A 111 15.47 -7.19 -8.03
CA ILE A 111 15.33 -6.29 -9.18
C ILE A 111 14.50 -5.04 -8.88
N ARG A 112 13.61 -5.11 -7.87
CA ARG A 112 12.64 -4.04 -7.57
C ARG A 112 13.32 -2.67 -7.36
N PRO A 113 14.36 -2.49 -6.53
CA PRO A 113 15.00 -1.18 -6.37
C PRO A 113 15.61 -0.64 -7.67
N ALA A 114 16.34 -1.47 -8.42
CA ALA A 114 16.96 -1.07 -9.68
C ALA A 114 15.90 -0.70 -10.73
N SER A 115 14.78 -1.43 -10.76
CA SER A 115 13.65 -1.13 -11.63
C SER A 115 12.98 0.20 -11.29
N HIS A 116 12.91 0.57 -10.00
CA HIS A 116 12.37 1.84 -9.56
C HIS A 116 13.24 3.00 -10.04
N GLU A 117 14.55 2.95 -9.80
CA GLU A 117 15.48 3.99 -10.28
C GLU A 117 15.44 4.15 -11.81
N ALA A 118 15.43 3.02 -12.54
CA ALA A 118 15.29 3.03 -13.99
C ALA A 118 13.96 3.66 -14.44
N TRP A 119 12.86 3.39 -13.72
CA TRP A 119 11.55 3.98 -13.99
C TRP A 119 11.53 5.50 -13.69
N VAL A 120 12.14 5.96 -12.59
CA VAL A 120 12.29 7.39 -12.26
C VAL A 120 13.03 8.12 -13.38
N GLU A 121 14.14 7.53 -13.85
CA GLU A 121 14.93 8.07 -14.96
C GLU A 121 14.15 8.07 -16.27
N ALA A 122 13.51 6.94 -16.61
CA ALA A 122 12.68 6.79 -17.80
C ALA A 122 11.60 7.85 -17.87
N LYS A 123 10.88 8.08 -16.77
CA LYS A 123 9.83 9.10 -16.68
C LYS A 123 10.38 10.51 -16.82
N LYS A 124 11.54 10.81 -16.22
CA LYS A 124 12.18 12.13 -16.34
C LYS A 124 12.63 12.42 -17.77
N LYS A 125 13.10 11.40 -18.49
CA LYS A 125 13.62 11.50 -19.86
C LYS A 125 12.58 11.25 -20.95
N ASP A 126 11.34 10.91 -20.56
CA ASP A 126 10.30 10.43 -21.46
C ASP A 126 10.79 9.30 -22.38
N ASN A 127 11.54 8.34 -21.80
CA ASN A 127 12.21 7.28 -22.55
C ASN A 127 11.90 5.89 -21.95
N PHE A 128 10.91 5.21 -22.54
CA PHE A 128 10.47 3.88 -22.12
C PHE A 128 11.55 2.80 -22.25
N GLU A 129 12.48 2.92 -23.22
CA GLU A 129 13.50 1.89 -23.45
C GLU A 129 14.44 1.72 -22.25
N ILE A 130 14.55 2.72 -21.38
CA ILE A 130 15.29 2.63 -20.11
C ILE A 130 14.63 1.63 -19.14
N PHE A 131 13.30 1.63 -19.06
CA PHE A 131 12.53 0.80 -18.13
C PHE A 131 12.11 -0.55 -18.71
N LYS A 132 11.94 -0.63 -20.04
CA LYS A 132 11.50 -1.83 -20.76
C LYS A 132 12.17 -3.15 -20.33
N PRO A 133 13.52 -3.27 -20.25
CA PRO A 133 14.15 -4.54 -19.85
C PRO A 133 13.79 -4.97 -18.42
N TYR A 134 13.58 -4.00 -17.52
CA TYR A 134 13.12 -4.28 -16.16
C TYR A 134 11.66 -4.74 -16.15
N LEU A 135 10.80 -4.08 -16.92
CA LEU A 135 9.39 -4.46 -17.03
C LEU A 135 9.23 -5.87 -17.61
N GLU A 136 9.97 -6.22 -18.66
CA GLU A 136 9.96 -7.56 -19.25
C GLU A 136 10.32 -8.63 -18.19
N LYS A 137 11.38 -8.38 -17.41
CA LYS A 137 11.79 -9.30 -16.35
C LYS A 137 10.77 -9.40 -15.20
N ILE A 138 10.16 -8.27 -14.79
CA ILE A 138 9.11 -8.26 -13.77
C ILE A 138 7.88 -9.04 -14.24
N VAL A 139 7.44 -8.85 -15.49
CA VAL A 139 6.30 -9.59 -16.08
C VAL A 139 6.61 -11.09 -16.17
N GLU A 140 7.83 -11.46 -16.59
CA GLU A 140 8.28 -12.86 -16.63
C GLU A 140 8.19 -13.51 -15.23
N LEU A 141 8.75 -12.86 -14.20
CA LEU A 141 8.73 -13.37 -12.82
C LEU A 141 7.30 -13.43 -12.25
N THR A 142 6.47 -12.44 -12.55
CA THR A 142 5.08 -12.39 -12.09
C THR A 142 4.22 -13.48 -12.73
N ARG A 143 4.48 -13.84 -13.99
CA ARG A 143 3.84 -15.01 -14.64
C ARG A 143 4.25 -16.31 -13.96
N LYS A 144 5.55 -16.48 -13.67
CA LYS A 144 6.05 -17.65 -12.91
C LYS A 144 5.39 -17.77 -11.54
N ILE A 145 5.14 -16.66 -10.84
CA ILE A 145 4.38 -16.66 -9.58
C ILE A 145 2.97 -17.21 -9.82
N SER A 146 2.25 -16.68 -10.80
CA SER A 146 0.88 -17.13 -11.08
C SER A 146 0.81 -18.62 -11.46
N GLU A 147 1.69 -19.06 -12.35
CA GLU A 147 1.84 -20.47 -12.75
C GLU A 147 2.13 -21.38 -11.55
N SER A 148 2.98 -20.93 -10.62
CA SER A 148 3.34 -21.69 -9.43
C SER A 148 2.18 -21.78 -8.42
N VAL A 149 1.39 -20.71 -8.30
CA VAL A 149 0.23 -20.68 -7.39
C VAL A 149 -0.93 -21.54 -7.92
N GLY A 150 -1.06 -21.60 -9.25
CA GLY A 150 -2.11 -22.32 -9.95
C GLY A 150 -3.41 -21.51 -10.04
N TYR A 151 -4.14 -21.71 -11.14
CA TYR A 151 -5.39 -21.02 -11.47
C TYR A 151 -6.29 -21.93 -12.29
N GLU A 152 -7.60 -21.65 -12.30
CA GLU A 152 -8.52 -22.24 -13.27
C GLU A 152 -8.32 -21.56 -14.63
N GLU A 153 -8.80 -20.33 -14.79
CA GLU A 153 -8.50 -19.37 -15.88
C GLU A 153 -9.16 -18.02 -15.47
N PRO A 154 -8.55 -16.85 -15.76
CA PRO A 154 -7.26 -16.62 -16.42
C PRO A 154 -6.03 -16.64 -15.48
N PRO A 155 -4.79 -16.69 -16.00
CA PRO A 155 -3.54 -16.57 -15.23
C PRO A 155 -3.37 -15.27 -14.44
N TYR A 156 -4.31 -14.33 -14.53
CA TYR A 156 -4.28 -13.11 -13.75
C TYR A 156 -4.99 -13.25 -12.39
N ASP A 157 -5.85 -14.26 -12.24
CA ASP A 157 -6.68 -14.44 -11.04
C ASP A 157 -5.88 -14.63 -9.74
N PRO A 158 -4.80 -15.44 -9.70
CA PRO A 158 -4.00 -15.57 -8.48
C PRO A 158 -3.33 -14.27 -8.07
N LEU A 159 -2.97 -13.43 -9.05
CA LEU A 159 -2.36 -12.13 -8.80
C LEU A 159 -3.40 -11.15 -8.26
N LEU A 160 -4.61 -11.13 -8.82
CA LEU A 160 -5.72 -10.33 -8.29
C LEU A 160 -6.09 -10.75 -6.87
N ASP A 161 -6.27 -12.06 -6.65
CA ASP A 161 -6.61 -12.61 -5.33
C ASP A 161 -5.54 -12.26 -4.29
N HIS A 162 -4.26 -12.26 -4.67
CA HIS A 162 -3.16 -11.87 -3.77
C HIS A 162 -3.31 -10.44 -3.23
N TYR A 163 -3.74 -9.50 -4.05
CA TYR A 163 -3.91 -8.09 -3.67
C TYR A 163 -5.31 -7.77 -3.10
N GLU A 164 -6.32 -8.56 -3.46
CA GLU A 164 -7.70 -8.42 -3.02
C GLU A 164 -8.31 -9.82 -2.82
N GLU A 165 -8.34 -10.31 -1.57
CA GLU A 165 -8.77 -11.67 -1.25
C GLU A 165 -10.17 -11.99 -1.81
N GLY A 166 -10.24 -13.01 -2.68
CA GLY A 166 -11.45 -13.46 -3.35
C GLY A 166 -11.82 -12.70 -4.62
N LEU A 167 -11.01 -11.73 -5.07
CA LEU A 167 -11.20 -11.06 -6.36
C LEU A 167 -10.75 -11.98 -7.51
N THR A 168 -11.52 -11.94 -8.60
CA THR A 168 -11.19 -12.62 -9.85
C THR A 168 -11.37 -11.67 -11.02
N THR A 169 -10.77 -11.99 -12.16
CA THR A 169 -10.90 -11.20 -13.40
C THR A 169 -12.37 -11.05 -13.78
N ARG A 170 -13.16 -12.12 -13.69
CA ARG A 170 -14.61 -12.09 -13.96
C ARG A 170 -15.36 -11.09 -13.07
N LYS A 171 -15.05 -11.04 -11.76
CA LYS A 171 -15.67 -10.08 -10.83
C LYS A 171 -15.26 -8.65 -11.16
N ALA A 172 -13.98 -8.43 -11.50
CA ALA A 172 -13.47 -7.13 -11.89
C ALA A 172 -14.10 -6.64 -13.20
N GLU A 173 -14.20 -7.48 -14.23
CA GLU A 173 -14.86 -7.18 -15.50
C GLU A 173 -16.33 -6.81 -15.29
N ALA A 174 -17.08 -7.60 -14.50
CA ALA A 174 -18.47 -7.31 -14.19
C ALA A 174 -18.64 -5.95 -13.51
N LEU A 175 -17.72 -5.57 -12.61
CA LEU A 175 -17.71 -4.25 -11.99
C LEU A 175 -17.43 -3.14 -13.01
N PHE A 176 -16.43 -3.31 -13.89
CA PHE A 176 -16.12 -2.33 -14.93
C PHE A 176 -17.27 -2.16 -15.92
N ASP A 177 -17.91 -3.24 -16.34
CA ASP A 177 -19.05 -3.20 -17.27
C ASP A 177 -20.25 -2.46 -16.68
N LEU A 178 -20.52 -2.66 -15.38
CA LEU A 178 -21.55 -1.92 -14.66
C LEU A 178 -21.27 -0.41 -14.65
N LEU A 179 -20.01 -0.02 -14.47
CA LEU A 179 -19.60 1.37 -14.32
C LEU A 179 -19.46 2.09 -15.67
N LYS A 180 -18.88 1.45 -16.69
CA LYS A 180 -18.43 2.09 -17.94
C LYS A 180 -19.57 2.81 -18.67
N GLY A 181 -20.72 2.17 -18.83
CA GLY A 181 -21.87 2.76 -19.52
C GLY A 181 -22.42 3.99 -18.80
N ARG A 182 -22.66 3.87 -17.48
CA ARG A 182 -23.25 4.94 -16.67
C ARG A 182 -22.28 6.11 -16.46
N LEU A 183 -21.01 5.83 -16.18
CA LEU A 183 -19.99 6.86 -16.01
C LEU A 183 -19.76 7.62 -17.32
N ARG A 184 -19.72 6.93 -18.46
CA ARG A 184 -19.58 7.61 -19.76
C ARG A 184 -20.74 8.58 -20.01
N MET A 185 -21.98 8.14 -19.81
CA MET A 185 -23.15 9.02 -19.94
C MET A 185 -23.08 10.24 -19.01
N LEU A 186 -22.59 10.06 -17.78
CA LEU A 186 -22.44 11.16 -16.82
C LEU A 186 -21.35 12.14 -17.23
N ILE A 187 -20.18 11.63 -17.67
CA ILE A 187 -19.05 12.44 -18.17
C ILE A 187 -19.48 13.25 -19.40
N ASP A 188 -20.16 12.62 -20.36
CA ASP A 188 -20.65 13.28 -21.57
C ASP A 188 -21.63 14.40 -21.21
N LYS A 189 -22.56 14.15 -20.27
CA LYS A 189 -23.50 15.16 -19.79
C LYS A 189 -22.80 16.33 -19.09
N ILE A 190 -21.77 16.05 -18.27
CA ILE A 190 -20.98 17.09 -17.59
C ILE A 190 -20.23 17.95 -18.61
N ALA A 191 -19.59 17.31 -19.60
CA ALA A 191 -18.83 18.00 -20.64
C ALA A 191 -19.70 18.93 -21.50
N VAL A 192 -20.91 18.49 -21.88
CA VAL A 192 -21.84 19.28 -22.70
C VAL A 192 -22.45 20.47 -21.94
N ASN A 193 -22.79 20.29 -20.66
CA ASN A 193 -23.46 21.33 -19.89
C ASN A 193 -22.54 22.50 -19.51
N GLY A 194 -21.22 22.33 -19.57
CA GLY A 194 -20.25 23.40 -19.31
C GLY A 194 -20.26 23.97 -17.88
N VAL A 195 -20.89 23.27 -16.92
CA VAL A 195 -21.02 23.72 -15.52
C VAL A 195 -19.66 23.74 -14.82
N TYR A 196 -18.79 22.78 -15.13
CA TYR A 196 -17.45 22.68 -14.57
C TYR A 196 -16.42 22.94 -15.66
N PRO A 197 -15.44 23.84 -15.44
CA PRO A 197 -14.41 24.09 -16.42
C PRO A 197 -13.49 22.88 -16.55
N SER A 198 -13.00 22.62 -17.77
CA SER A 198 -11.99 21.59 -18.02
C SER A 198 -10.59 22.00 -17.55
N HIS A 199 -10.37 23.30 -17.35
CA HIS A 199 -9.12 23.92 -16.90
C HIS A 199 -9.42 25.17 -16.09
N HIS A 200 -8.69 25.39 -15.00
CA HIS A 200 -8.75 26.62 -14.21
C HIS A 200 -7.38 27.31 -14.16
N ARG A 201 -7.37 28.65 -14.15
CA ARG A 201 -6.12 29.46 -14.11
C ARG A 201 -5.17 29.12 -12.95
N PHE A 202 -5.69 28.56 -11.85
CA PHE A 202 -4.90 28.16 -10.69
C PHE A 202 -4.01 26.94 -10.96
N GLU A 203 -4.31 26.17 -12.01
CA GLU A 203 -3.50 25.02 -12.41
C GLU A 203 -2.17 25.44 -13.06
N ASP A 204 -2.10 26.68 -13.56
CA ASP A 204 -0.89 27.25 -14.16
C ASP A 204 -0.10 28.11 -13.16
N MET A 205 -0.68 28.43 -11.99
CA MET A 205 -0.01 29.23 -10.98
C MET A 205 1.15 28.46 -10.36
N GLN A 206 2.31 29.12 -10.34
CA GLN A 206 3.47 28.66 -9.61
C GLN A 206 3.33 29.01 -8.13
N TYR A 207 3.99 28.23 -7.29
CA TYR A 207 4.03 28.45 -5.84
C TYR A 207 5.46 28.24 -5.32
N ASP A 208 5.79 28.89 -4.22
CA ASP A 208 7.00 28.56 -3.47
C ASP A 208 6.82 27.23 -2.72
N GLU A 209 7.82 26.35 -2.76
CA GLU A 209 7.71 25.03 -2.14
C GLU A 209 7.56 25.11 -0.62
N ALA A 210 8.18 26.09 0.04
CA ALA A 210 8.05 26.26 1.48
C ALA A 210 6.62 26.68 1.87
N GLU A 211 5.98 27.55 1.08
CA GLU A 211 4.57 27.91 1.25
C GLU A 211 3.65 26.69 1.04
N ALA A 212 3.90 25.89 0.00
CA ALA A 212 3.14 24.66 -0.24
C ALA A 212 3.29 23.64 0.91
N ARG A 213 4.49 23.51 1.47
CA ARG A 213 4.74 22.67 2.66
C ARG A 213 3.98 23.16 3.88
N GLN A 214 3.90 24.48 4.09
CA GLN A 214 3.13 25.07 5.18
C GLN A 214 1.63 24.77 5.02
N LEU A 215 1.09 24.94 3.81
CA LEU A 215 -0.30 24.60 3.51
C LEU A 215 -0.61 23.11 3.75
N VAL A 216 0.22 22.21 3.22
CA VAL A 216 0.04 20.76 3.43
C VAL A 216 0.09 20.41 4.92
N THR A 217 1.05 20.98 5.65
CA THR A 217 1.17 20.79 7.10
C THR A 217 -0.08 21.31 7.83
N HIS A 218 -0.58 22.48 7.44
CA HIS A 218 -1.80 23.06 8.00
C HIS A 218 -3.01 22.14 7.78
N ILE A 219 -3.19 21.64 6.56
CA ILE A 219 -4.29 20.73 6.21
C ILE A 219 -4.21 19.42 7.01
N LEU A 220 -3.02 18.82 7.12
CA LEU A 220 -2.84 17.61 7.91
C LEU A 220 -3.11 17.83 9.40
N ASN A 221 -2.77 19.01 9.93
CA ASN A 221 -3.13 19.39 11.30
C ASN A 221 -4.65 19.55 11.47
N LEU A 222 -5.35 20.16 10.50
CA LEU A 222 -6.83 20.24 10.52
C LEU A 222 -7.48 18.85 10.51
N LEU A 223 -6.87 17.90 9.80
CA LEU A 223 -7.30 16.51 9.73
C LEU A 223 -6.87 15.67 10.95
N ASN A 224 -6.16 16.27 11.91
CA ASN A 224 -5.61 15.61 13.10
C ASN A 224 -4.65 14.45 12.79
N TYR A 225 -3.83 14.57 11.74
CA TYR A 225 -2.73 13.64 11.49
C TYR A 225 -1.70 13.72 12.63
N PRO A 226 -1.45 12.63 13.37
CA PRO A 226 -0.66 12.69 14.61
C PRO A 226 0.84 12.70 14.31
N SER A 227 1.49 13.86 14.40
CA SER A 227 2.94 14.02 14.21
C SER A 227 3.82 13.23 15.18
N GLY A 228 3.28 12.81 16.34
CA GLY A 228 3.97 11.91 17.27
C GLY A 228 3.89 10.42 16.89
N ARG A 229 3.08 10.06 15.90
CA ARG A 229 2.88 8.68 15.40
C ARG A 229 3.01 8.56 13.88
N GLY A 230 3.49 9.62 13.23
CA GLY A 230 3.61 9.69 11.78
C GLY A 230 4.47 10.88 11.36
N ARG A 231 4.83 10.91 10.08
CA ARG A 231 5.65 11.96 9.49
C ARG A 231 5.35 12.10 8.00
N VAL A 232 5.72 13.26 7.47
CA VAL A 232 5.51 13.63 6.07
C VAL A 232 6.86 13.90 5.45
N ASP A 233 7.20 13.19 4.38
CA ASP A 233 8.44 13.38 3.63
C ASP A 233 8.15 13.52 2.12
N ILE A 234 9.19 13.70 1.31
CA ILE A 234 9.05 13.86 -0.15
C ILE A 234 9.52 12.61 -0.86
N ALA A 235 8.74 12.16 -1.85
CA ALA A 235 9.10 11.08 -2.75
C ALA A 235 8.67 11.39 -4.20
N PRO A 236 9.27 10.74 -5.21
CA PRO A 236 8.85 10.90 -6.61
C PRO A 236 7.37 10.56 -6.83
N HIS A 237 6.84 9.63 -6.04
CA HIS A 237 5.44 9.25 -5.97
C HIS A 237 4.96 9.31 -4.53
N PRO A 238 3.83 9.99 -4.25
CA PRO A 238 3.16 9.89 -2.96
C PRO A 238 2.79 8.45 -2.63
N PHE A 239 3.02 8.05 -1.38
CA PHE A 239 2.60 6.77 -0.82
C PHE A 239 2.47 6.87 0.69
N THR A 240 1.80 5.88 1.28
CA THR A 240 1.70 5.65 2.71
C THR A 240 2.42 4.36 3.06
N ILE A 241 3.14 4.35 4.17
CA ILE A 241 3.76 3.15 4.71
C ILE A 241 3.54 3.01 6.20
N GLU A 242 3.07 1.83 6.60
CA GLU A 242 2.95 1.43 7.99
C GLU A 242 4.24 0.72 8.42
N LEU A 243 4.89 1.27 9.45
CA LEU A 243 5.95 0.57 10.17
C LEU A 243 5.40 -0.04 11.45
N SER A 244 4.49 0.68 12.10
CA SER A 244 3.65 0.20 13.20
C SER A 244 2.42 1.11 13.32
N ARG A 245 1.43 0.71 14.10
CA ARG A 245 0.32 1.58 14.56
C ARG A 245 0.77 2.93 15.17
N LYS A 246 2.03 3.03 15.62
CA LYS A 246 2.62 4.26 16.20
C LYS A 246 3.66 4.92 15.29
N ASP A 247 3.83 4.44 14.07
CA ASP A 247 4.73 5.01 13.07
C ASP A 247 4.16 4.70 11.68
N VAL A 248 3.25 5.55 11.22
CA VAL A 248 2.63 5.48 9.89
C VAL A 248 3.00 6.75 9.14
N ARG A 249 3.75 6.61 8.05
CA ARG A 249 4.37 7.73 7.34
C ARG A 249 3.69 7.93 6.00
N ILE A 250 3.64 9.18 5.56
CA ILE A 250 3.15 9.55 4.23
C ILE A 250 4.21 10.32 3.48
N THR A 251 4.17 10.25 2.15
CA THR A 251 4.99 11.09 1.30
C THR A 251 4.13 11.97 0.40
N VAL A 252 4.66 13.12 0.03
CA VAL A 252 4.01 14.07 -0.88
C VAL A 252 4.98 14.49 -1.97
N ARG A 253 4.45 15.03 -3.08
CA ARG A 253 5.26 15.63 -4.15
C ARG A 253 4.82 17.06 -4.40
N TYR A 254 5.79 17.95 -4.59
CA TYR A 254 5.57 19.32 -5.01
C TYR A 254 6.05 19.50 -6.45
N GLU A 255 5.16 19.89 -7.36
CA GLU A 255 5.47 20.07 -8.78
C GLU A 255 5.86 21.52 -9.13
N GLY A 256 5.82 22.43 -8.16
CA GLY A 256 6.07 23.87 -8.33
C GLY A 256 4.93 24.63 -9.01
N LYS A 257 3.85 23.94 -9.39
CA LYS A 257 2.61 24.50 -9.92
C LYS A 257 1.43 23.60 -9.56
N ASP A 258 0.22 24.11 -9.70
CA ASP A 258 -1.01 23.37 -9.45
C ASP A 258 -1.08 22.78 -8.03
N ILE A 259 -1.11 23.67 -7.03
CA ILE A 259 -1.04 23.32 -5.59
C ILE A 259 -2.07 22.27 -5.16
N LYS A 260 -3.18 22.16 -5.89
CA LYS A 260 -4.23 21.17 -5.64
C LYS A 260 -3.68 19.74 -5.70
N LYS A 261 -2.66 19.46 -6.52
CA LYS A 261 -2.04 18.13 -6.61
C LYS A 261 -1.35 17.74 -5.31
N ALA A 262 -0.52 18.62 -4.75
CA ALA A 262 0.14 18.36 -3.47
C ALA A 262 -0.88 18.25 -2.34
N MET A 263 -1.88 19.13 -2.32
CA MET A 263 -2.97 19.12 -1.35
C MET A 263 -3.78 17.81 -1.37
N TYR A 264 -4.35 17.45 -2.53
CA TYR A 264 -5.19 16.25 -2.62
C TYR A 264 -4.37 14.97 -2.45
N SER A 265 -3.11 14.96 -2.88
CA SER A 265 -2.19 13.87 -2.58
C SER A 265 -1.99 13.71 -1.07
N ALA A 266 -1.74 14.79 -0.33
CA ALA A 266 -1.58 14.70 1.12
C ALA A 266 -2.86 14.19 1.82
N ILE A 267 -4.04 14.64 1.38
CA ILE A 267 -5.33 14.19 1.92
C ILE A 267 -5.58 12.71 1.57
N HIS A 268 -5.20 12.28 0.37
CA HIS A 268 -5.29 10.90 -0.08
C HIS A 268 -4.44 9.98 0.80
N GLU A 269 -3.15 10.29 0.96
CA GLU A 269 -2.25 9.53 1.82
C GLU A 269 -2.64 9.60 3.29
N PHE A 270 -3.20 10.73 3.75
CA PHE A 270 -3.79 10.82 5.09
C PHE A 270 -4.91 9.78 5.29
N GLY A 271 -5.78 9.56 4.30
CA GLY A 271 -6.86 8.59 4.43
C GLY A 271 -6.34 7.16 4.61
N HIS A 272 -5.28 6.79 3.88
CA HIS A 272 -4.54 5.56 4.11
C HIS A 272 -3.91 5.52 5.50
N ALA A 273 -3.18 6.56 5.88
CA ALA A 273 -2.48 6.59 7.15
C ALA A 273 -3.43 6.53 8.35
N LEU A 274 -4.58 7.19 8.25
CA LEU A 274 -5.61 7.18 9.29
C LEU A 274 -6.13 5.76 9.53
N TYR A 275 -6.33 4.98 8.47
CA TYR A 275 -6.77 3.58 8.58
C TYR A 275 -5.81 2.78 9.46
N GLU A 276 -4.52 2.84 9.16
CA GLU A 276 -3.46 2.13 9.88
C GLU A 276 -3.26 2.67 11.31
N LEU A 277 -3.35 3.98 11.50
CA LEU A 277 -3.22 4.64 12.81
C LEU A 277 -4.36 4.31 13.78
N GLN A 278 -5.50 3.85 13.27
CA GLN A 278 -6.72 3.52 14.02
C GLN A 278 -6.93 2.02 14.24
N VAL A 279 -6.02 1.16 13.78
CA VAL A 279 -6.02 -0.27 14.12
C VAL A 279 -6.04 -0.45 15.65
N ASP A 280 -6.74 -1.48 16.13
CA ASP A 280 -6.84 -1.78 17.56
C ASP A 280 -5.45 -2.16 18.12
N GLU A 281 -5.05 -1.52 19.23
CA GLU A 281 -3.75 -1.75 19.86
C GLU A 281 -3.58 -3.18 20.41
N ASN A 282 -4.69 -3.86 20.69
CA ASN A 282 -4.68 -5.26 21.06
C ASN A 282 -4.32 -6.19 19.89
N LEU A 283 -4.20 -5.68 18.67
CA LEU A 283 -3.74 -6.46 17.51
C LEU A 283 -2.25 -6.27 17.21
N GLU A 284 -1.55 -5.38 17.93
CA GLU A 284 -0.13 -5.12 17.68
C GLU A 284 0.71 -6.41 17.62
N PHE A 285 1.61 -6.46 16.62
CA PHE A 285 2.51 -7.58 16.35
C PHE A 285 1.83 -8.89 15.92
N THR A 286 0.55 -8.85 15.55
CA THR A 286 -0.20 -10.01 15.05
C THR A 286 -0.41 -9.92 13.54
N PRO A 287 -0.67 -11.03 12.83
CA PRO A 287 -0.94 -11.02 11.39
C PRO A 287 -2.29 -10.39 11.02
N ILE A 288 -3.12 -10.04 12.00
CA ILE A 288 -4.42 -9.39 11.78
C ILE A 288 -4.40 -7.89 12.14
N ALA A 289 -3.21 -7.33 12.37
CA ALA A 289 -3.02 -5.88 12.44
C ALA A 289 -2.89 -5.31 11.03
N GLY A 290 -3.53 -4.17 10.78
CA GLY A 290 -3.42 -3.42 9.54
C GLY A 290 -4.59 -3.60 8.58
N GLY A 291 -4.48 -2.96 7.42
CA GLY A 291 -5.48 -2.99 6.37
C GLY A 291 -5.67 -4.37 5.75
N VAL A 292 -6.94 -4.76 5.57
CA VAL A 292 -7.32 -6.10 5.06
C VAL A 292 -7.03 -6.35 3.58
N SER A 293 -7.08 -5.32 2.73
CA SER A 293 -6.86 -5.42 1.28
C SER A 293 -6.58 -4.06 0.65
N LEU A 294 -6.03 -4.03 -0.58
CA LEU A 294 -5.78 -2.78 -1.29
C LEU A 294 -7.07 -2.01 -1.59
N GLY A 295 -8.16 -2.69 -1.95
CA GLY A 295 -9.44 -2.05 -2.25
C GLY A 295 -10.05 -1.37 -1.03
N ILE A 296 -9.98 -2.00 0.16
CA ILE A 296 -10.42 -1.36 1.40
C ILE A 296 -9.49 -0.20 1.78
N HIS A 297 -8.17 -0.36 1.59
CA HIS A 297 -7.21 0.72 1.84
C HIS A 297 -7.52 1.95 0.94
N GLU A 298 -7.77 1.72 -0.36
CA GLU A 298 -8.12 2.74 -1.35
C GLU A 298 -9.51 3.35 -1.09
N SER A 299 -10.43 2.61 -0.47
CA SER A 299 -11.70 3.18 -0.03
C SER A 299 -11.51 4.31 0.99
N GLN A 300 -10.50 4.19 1.87
CA GLN A 300 -10.21 5.20 2.89
C GLN A 300 -9.54 6.43 2.27
N SER A 301 -8.52 6.24 1.43
CA SER A 301 -7.86 7.36 0.74
C SER A 301 -8.83 8.13 -0.15
N ARG A 302 -9.65 7.44 -0.94
CA ARG A 302 -10.66 8.09 -1.80
C ARG A 302 -11.79 8.73 -1.03
N PHE A 303 -12.17 8.19 0.13
CA PHE A 303 -13.14 8.84 1.01
C PHE A 303 -12.62 10.21 1.46
N TRP A 304 -11.40 10.26 1.99
CA TRP A 304 -10.81 11.53 2.44
C TRP A 304 -10.48 12.47 1.28
N GLU A 305 -9.91 11.97 0.18
CA GLU A 305 -9.56 12.80 -0.97
C GLU A 305 -10.81 13.38 -1.65
N ASN A 306 -11.76 12.53 -2.03
CA ASN A 306 -12.84 12.92 -2.93
C ASN A 306 -14.13 13.30 -2.19
N ILE A 307 -14.52 12.52 -1.17
CA ILE A 307 -15.78 12.76 -0.47
C ILE A 307 -15.63 13.92 0.51
N VAL A 308 -14.50 13.98 1.23
CA VAL A 308 -14.21 15.08 2.16
C VAL A 308 -13.47 16.21 1.45
N GLY A 309 -12.28 15.96 0.93
CA GLY A 309 -11.33 16.96 0.43
C GLY A 309 -11.87 17.80 -0.74
N ARG A 310 -12.62 17.19 -1.66
CA ARG A 310 -13.25 17.89 -2.80
C ARG A 310 -14.65 18.42 -2.50
N SER A 311 -15.14 18.28 -1.26
CA SER A 311 -16.46 18.81 -0.87
C SER A 311 -16.45 20.34 -0.76
N TYR A 312 -17.60 20.96 -1.03
CA TYR A 312 -17.76 22.41 -0.82
C TYR A 312 -17.47 22.81 0.64
N GLY A 313 -17.87 21.98 1.60
CA GLY A 313 -17.64 22.24 3.02
C GLY A 313 -16.15 22.31 3.37
N PHE A 314 -15.35 21.35 2.87
CA PHE A 314 -13.91 21.34 3.09
C PHE A 314 -13.21 22.49 2.38
N ILE A 315 -13.56 22.76 1.11
CA ILE A 315 -12.98 23.90 0.38
C ILE A 315 -13.31 25.23 1.08
N LYS A 316 -14.53 25.40 1.60
CA LYS A 316 -14.91 26.58 2.37
C LYS A 316 -14.09 26.73 3.66
N LEU A 317 -13.77 25.62 4.32
CA LEU A 317 -12.95 25.61 5.54
C LEU A 317 -11.53 26.14 5.27
N ILE A 318 -10.90 25.70 4.18
CA ILE A 318 -9.51 26.06 3.85
C ILE A 318 -9.39 27.26 2.90
N TYR A 319 -10.51 27.87 2.52
CA TYR A 319 -10.51 28.93 1.50
C TYR A 319 -9.64 30.13 1.88
N SER A 320 -9.63 30.49 3.16
CA SER A 320 -8.82 31.61 3.66
C SER A 320 -7.33 31.39 3.48
N ASP A 321 -6.88 30.14 3.41
CA ASP A 321 -5.46 29.77 3.30
C ASP A 321 -4.93 30.02 1.87
N PHE A 322 -5.82 30.18 0.89
CA PHE A 322 -5.48 30.51 -0.50
C PHE A 322 -5.66 32.00 -0.84
N THR A 323 -6.26 32.77 0.06
CA THR A 323 -6.61 34.19 -0.17
C THR A 323 -5.85 35.17 0.71
N ARG A 324 -5.01 34.65 1.62
CA ARG A 324 -4.00 35.42 2.35
C ARG A 324 -2.73 35.47 1.51
#